data_AF-A0A426XPY3-F1
#
_entry.id   AF-A0A426XPY3-F1
#
_cell.length_a   1.000
_cell.length_b   1.000
_cell.length_c   1.000
_cell.angle_alpha   90.00
_cell.angle_beta   90.00
_cell.angle_gamma   90.00
#
_symmetry.space_group_name_H-M   'P 1'
#
loop_
_entity.id
_entity.type
_entity.pdbx_description
1 polymer ?
#
loop_
_entity_poly.entity_id
_entity_poly.type
_entity_poly.pdbx_seq_one_letter_code
_entity_poly.pdbx_strand_id
1 'polypeptide(L)' 'MAGSMKLQPDDGPRYSLGIGPSLDDMVGSRQKFARRFAEAIGKLAGNVKEDRRKEDQRTCHKIARVCGNYGRRPMADGG' A
#
# COMPACT_ATOMS: atom_id res chain seq x y z
N MET A 1 3.24 14.52 72.07
CA MET A 1 2.20 15.04 71.17
C MET A 1 2.78 15.12 69.76
N ALA A 2 2.58 14.09 68.94
CA ALA A 2 2.99 14.09 67.54
C ALA A 2 1.72 14.08 66.67
N GLY A 3 1.39 15.23 66.09
CA GLY A 3 0.27 15.40 65.17
C GLY A 3 0.76 15.26 63.73
N SER A 4 0.42 14.16 63.07
CA SER A 4 0.65 13.95 61.64
C SER A 4 -0.30 14.83 60.84
N MET A 5 0.19 15.93 60.26
CA MET A 5 -0.58 16.71 59.28
C MET A 5 -0.61 15.97 57.94
N LYS A 6 -1.77 15.37 57.64
CA LYS A 6 -2.06 14.74 56.34
C LYS A 6 -2.08 15.83 55.26
N LEU A 7 -1.04 15.88 54.43
CA LEU A 7 -1.11 16.57 53.14
C LEU A 7 -2.11 15.80 52.27
N GLN A 8 -3.14 16.50 51.79
CA GLN A 8 -4.17 15.90 50.94
C GLN A 8 -3.50 15.27 49.71
N PRO A 9 -3.76 13.99 49.41
CA PRO A 9 -3.26 13.40 48.18
C PRO A 9 -4.06 14.00 47.03
N ASP A 10 -3.36 14.68 46.14
CA ASP A 10 -3.89 15.21 44.89
C ASP A 10 -4.13 14.04 43.91
N ASP A 11 -5.01 13.12 44.29
CA ASP A 11 -5.42 11.93 43.52
C ASP A 11 -6.65 12.24 42.65
N GLY A 12 -6.61 13.38 41.97
CA GLY A 12 -7.47 13.62 40.80
C GLY A 12 -6.64 13.40 39.54
N PRO A 13 -7.13 12.69 38.50
CA PRO A 13 -6.42 12.60 37.23
C PRO A 13 -6.36 14.01 36.62
N ARG A 14 -5.28 14.75 36.89
CA ARG A 14 -5.00 16.09 36.38
C ARG A 14 -4.66 16.11 34.88
N TYR A 15 -5.12 15.12 34.12
CA TYR A 15 -4.87 14.99 32.68
C TYR A 15 -6.09 14.49 31.88
N SER A 16 -7.31 14.70 32.37
CA SER A 16 -8.49 14.65 31.52
C SER A 16 -8.56 15.91 30.63
N LEU A 17 -7.57 16.14 29.77
CA LEU A 17 -7.48 17.29 28.84
C LEU A 17 -8.59 17.26 27.75
N GLY A 18 -9.73 16.62 27.97
CA GLY A 18 -10.69 16.36 26.90
C GLY A 18 -10.09 15.46 25.81
N ILE A 19 -9.20 14.53 26.19
CA ILE A 19 -8.69 13.43 25.32
C ILE A 19 -9.78 12.35 25.12
N GLY A 20 -10.97 12.55 25.67
CA GLY A 20 -12.18 11.90 25.15
C GLY A 20 -12.51 12.42 23.73
N PRO A 21 -13.71 12.16 23.19
CA PRO A 21 -14.12 12.16 21.76
C PRO A 21 -13.36 13.00 20.71
N SER A 22 -12.83 14.17 21.06
CA SER A 22 -11.92 15.00 20.25
C SER A 22 -10.70 14.25 19.68
N LEU A 23 -10.05 13.37 20.45
CA LEU A 23 -8.93 12.57 19.92
C LEU A 23 -9.44 11.52 18.92
N ASP A 24 -10.56 10.87 19.19
CA ASP A 24 -11.20 9.93 18.26
C ASP A 24 -11.63 10.61 16.96
N ASP A 25 -12.12 11.85 17.02
CA ASP A 25 -12.44 12.66 15.84
C ASP A 25 -11.18 13.04 15.03
N MET A 26 -10.09 13.43 15.71
CA MET A 26 -8.79 13.65 15.07
C MET A 26 -8.23 12.37 14.43
N VAL A 27 -8.31 11.24 15.13
CA VAL A 27 -7.87 9.92 14.64
C VAL A 27 -8.76 9.45 13.49
N GLY A 28 -10.07 9.72 13.53
CA GLY A 28 -11.03 9.40 12.48
C GLY A 28 -10.76 10.17 11.19
N SER A 29 -10.38 11.45 11.29
CA SER A 29 -9.96 12.25 10.12
C SER A 29 -8.68 11.69 9.47
N ARG A 30 -7.70 11.30 10.29
CA ARG A 30 -6.44 10.69 9.86
C ARG A 30 -6.65 9.31 9.24
N GLN A 31 -7.58 8.52 9.77
CA GLN A 31 -7.93 7.21 9.24
C GLN A 31 -8.60 7.30 7.86
N LYS A 32 -9.49 8.28 7.66
CA LYS A 32 -10.10 8.55 6.34
C LYS A 32 -9.05 8.94 5.30
N PHE A 33 -8.08 9.76 5.68
CA PHE A 33 -6.96 10.14 4.81
C PHE A 33 -6.07 8.94 4.47
N ALA A 34 -5.66 8.16 5.49
CA ALA A 34 -4.85 6.96 5.29
C ALA A 34 -5.54 5.93 4.38
N ARG A 35 -6.86 5.76 4.51
CA ARG A 35 -7.64 4.88 3.64
C ARG A 35 -7.62 5.34 2.18
N ARG A 36 -7.83 6.64 1.93
CA ARG A 36 -7.76 7.20 0.56
C ARG A 36 -6.35 7.04 -0.04
N PHE A 37 -5.33 7.25 0.77
CA PHE A 37 -3.94 7.09 0.34
C PHE A 37 -3.62 5.62 0.00
N ALA A 38 -4.03 4.68 0.85
CA ALA A 38 -3.86 3.25 0.57
C ALA A 38 -4.60 2.80 -0.70
N GLU A 39 -5.81 3.30 -0.94
CA GLU A 39 -6.56 3.02 -2.17
C GLU A 39 -5.87 3.60 -3.41
N ALA A 40 -5.33 4.82 -3.33
CA ALA A 40 -4.58 5.44 -4.41
C ALA A 40 -3.30 4.65 -4.75
N ILE A 41 -2.57 4.18 -3.73
CA ILE A 41 -1.40 3.30 -3.93
C ILE A 41 -1.82 1.97 -4.55
N GLY A 42 -2.93 1.38 -4.10
CA GLY A 42 -3.47 0.14 -4.68
C GLY A 42 -3.78 0.28 -6.17
N LYS A 43 -4.42 1.38 -6.58
CA LYS A 43 -4.69 1.72 -7.99
C LYS A 43 -3.39 1.87 -8.79
N LEU A 44 -2.41 2.61 -8.26
CA LEU A 44 -1.12 2.81 -8.92
C LEU A 44 -0.35 1.49 -9.10
N ALA A 45 -0.27 0.68 -8.05
CA ALA A 45 0.42 -0.61 -8.08
C ALA A 45 -0.27 -1.62 -9.02
N GLY A 46 -1.60 -1.59 -9.10
CA GLY A 46 -2.39 -2.39 -10.05
C GLY A 46 -2.06 -2.04 -11.51
N ASN A 47 -2.11 -0.75 -11.84
CA ASN A 47 -1.82 -0.26 -13.19
C ASN A 47 -0.38 -0.58 -13.64
N VAL A 48 0.61 -0.41 -12.75
CA VAL A 48 2.02 -0.70 -13.07
C VAL A 48 2.26 -2.20 -13.32
N LYS A 49 1.61 -3.08 -12.54
CA LYS A 49 1.71 -4.53 -12.77
C LYS A 49 1.05 -4.95 -14.08
N GLU A 50 -0.09 -4.35 -14.42
CA GLU A 50 -0.82 -4.67 -15.65
C GLU A 50 -0.07 -4.20 -16.90
N ASP A 51 0.48 -2.99 -16.88
CA ASP A 51 1.28 -2.45 -17.97
C ASP A 51 2.54 -3.32 -18.24
N ARG A 52 3.27 -3.65 -17.17
CA ARG A 52 4.42 -4.57 -17.26
C ARG A 52 4.04 -5.93 -17.82
N ARG A 53 2.93 -6.52 -17.38
CA ARG A 53 2.46 -7.83 -17.89
C ARG A 53 2.12 -7.76 -19.38
N LYS A 54 1.53 -6.65 -19.84
CA LYS A 54 1.17 -6.45 -21.23
C LYS A 54 2.41 -6.28 -22.12
N GLU A 55 3.41 -5.54 -21.65
CA GLU A 55 4.68 -5.37 -22.36
C GLU A 55 5.48 -6.68 -22.43
N ASP A 56 5.55 -7.41 -21.32
CA ASP A 56 6.21 -8.71 -21.24
C ASP A 56 5.54 -9.74 -22.17
N GLN A 57 4.21 -9.82 -22.16
CA GLN A 57 3.47 -10.70 -23.06
C GLN A 57 3.65 -10.33 -24.53
N ARG A 58 3.65 -9.03 -24.87
CA ARG A 58 3.91 -8.56 -26.24
C ARG A 58 5.31 -8.93 -26.70
N THR A 59 6.29 -8.81 -25.82
CA THR A 59 7.69 -9.16 -26.09
C THR A 59 7.85 -10.67 -26.23
N CYS A 60 7.31 -11.46 -25.31
CA CYS A 60 7.25 -12.91 -25.39
C CYS A 60 6.61 -13.38 -26.71
N HIS A 61 5.49 -12.78 -27.11
CA HIS A 61 4.82 -13.12 -28.37
C HIS A 61 5.68 -12.80 -29.60
N LYS A 62 6.38 -11.66 -29.61
CA LYS A 62 7.33 -11.33 -30.68
C LYS A 62 8.46 -12.35 -30.76
N ILE A 63 9.07 -12.71 -29.62
CA ILE A 63 10.15 -13.69 -29.55
C ILE A 63 9.67 -15.07 -30.00
N ALA A 64 8.49 -15.51 -29.56
CA ALA A 64 7.89 -16.77 -29.98
C ALA A 64 7.67 -16.83 -31.50
N ARG A 65 7.20 -15.73 -32.11
CA ARG A 65 7.01 -15.63 -33.57
C ARG A 65 8.33 -15.70 -34.34
N VAL A 66 9.37 -15.04 -33.84
CA VAL A 66 10.71 -15.04 -34.43
C VAL A 66 11.34 -16.44 -34.31
N CYS A 67 11.23 -17.08 -33.15
CA CYS A 67 11.70 -18.45 -32.91
C CYS A 67 11.00 -19.48 -33.80
N GLY A 68 9.67 -19.40 -33.93
CA GLY A 68 8.89 -20.30 -34.80
C GLY A 68 9.22 -20.17 -36.29
N ASN A 69 9.76 -19.02 -36.72
CA ASN A 69 10.20 -18.82 -38.10
C ASN A 69 11.60 -19.37 -38.37
N TYR A 70 12.49 -19.51 -37.38
CA TYR A 70 13.83 -20.08 -37.59
C TYR A 70 13.80 -21.58 -37.93
N GLY A 71 12.67 -22.27 -37.69
CA GLY A 71 12.46 -23.67 -38.09
C GLY A 71 11.92 -23.86 -39.52
N ARG A 72 11.55 -22.80 -40.24
CA ARG A 72 11.11 -22.87 -41.65
C ARG A 72 12.17 -22.28 -42.56
N ARG A 73 13.29 -22.99 -42.75
CA ARG A 73 14.06 -22.83 -43.99
C ARG A 73 13.31 -23.62 -45.07
N PRO A 74 12.78 -23.00 -46.13
CA PRO A 74 12.39 -23.76 -47.31
C PRO A 74 13.68 -24.37 -47.85
N MET A 75 13.81 -25.69 -47.74
CA MET A 75 14.86 -26.42 -48.45
C MET A 75 14.56 -26.16 -49.93
N ALA A 76 15.36 -25.31 -50.56
CA ALA A 76 15.19 -25.00 -51.98
C ALA A 76 15.32 -26.31 -52.76
N ASP A 77 14.34 -26.58 -53.62
CA ASP A 77 14.30 -27.70 -54.55
C ASP A 77 15.59 -27.77 -55.36
N GLY A 78 16.28 -28.90 -55.27
CA GLY A 78 17.42 -29.22 -56.12
C GLY A 78 16.93 -29.61 -57.50
N GLY A 79 17.41 -28.90 -58.52
CA GLY A 79 17.25 -29.23 -59.94
C GLY A 79 18.18 -30.34 -60.41
#